data_AF-A0A855GFV1-F1
#
_entry.id   AF-A0A855GFV1-F1
#
_cell.length_a   1.000
_cell.length_b   1.000
_cell.length_c   1.000
_cell.angle_alpha   90.00
_cell.angle_beta   90.00
_cell.angle_gamma   90.00
#
_symmetry.space_group_name_H-M   'P 1'
#
loop_
_entity.id
_entity.type
_entity.pdbx_description
1 polymer ?
#
loop_
_entity_poly.entity_id
_entity_poly.type
_entity_poly.pdbx_seq_one_letter_code
_entity_poly.pdbx_strand_id
1 'polypeptide(L)'
;MNIFTCCVCGYLDLDETPYYEDFAGSNVICACCGFEYGVDDYDNPSINYEALNDKEAVEKSHQLWRAEWIKNGCKVFDPTVYSPIDIKDGKLEKRKVIEQFKNINYNFDDNPHKRS
;
A
#
# COMPACT_ATOMS: atom_id res chain seq x y z
N MET A 1 -7.53 14.84 -14.81
CA MET A 1 -7.80 13.99 -13.64
C MET A 1 -6.48 13.86 -12.91
N ASN A 2 -6.44 14.18 -11.62
CA ASN A 2 -5.24 13.93 -10.83
C ASN A 2 -5.23 12.43 -10.52
N ILE A 3 -4.15 11.76 -10.92
CA ILE A 3 -3.95 10.34 -10.61
C ILE A 3 -3.17 10.30 -9.31
N PHE A 4 -3.81 9.81 -8.25
CA PHE A 4 -3.17 9.69 -6.95
C PHE A 4 -2.57 8.29 -6.77
N THR A 5 -1.40 8.24 -6.13
CA THR A 5 -0.61 7.01 -5.97
C THR A 5 -0.71 6.48 -4.56
N CYS A 6 -0.98 5.18 -4.40
CA CYS A 6 -0.88 4.53 -3.10
C CYS A 6 0.57 4.49 -2.62
N CYS A 7 0.84 5.12 -1.47
CA CYS A 7 2.13 5.12 -0.78
C CYS A 7 2.60 3.72 -0.33
N VAL A 8 1.67 2.76 -0.19
CA VAL A 8 1.96 1.39 0.25
C VAL A 8 2.39 0.52 -0.93
N CYS A 9 1.56 0.39 -1.96
CA CYS A 9 1.78 -0.57 -3.04
C CYS A 9 2.09 0.05 -4.40
N GLY A 10 2.01 1.38 -4.55
CA GLY A 10 2.26 2.09 -5.79
C GLY A 10 1.16 2.00 -6.86
N TYR A 11 -0.05 1.59 -6.47
CA TYR A 11 -1.23 1.64 -7.34
C TYR A 11 -1.55 3.08 -7.77
N LEU A 12 -1.81 3.31 -9.06
CA LEU A 12 -1.96 4.62 -9.71
C LEU A 12 -3.42 4.92 -10.09
N ASP A 13 -4.36 4.73 -9.17
CA ASP A 13 -5.77 5.08 -9.40
C ASP A 13 -6.52 5.21 -8.06
N LEU A 14 -5.93 5.91 -7.09
CA LEU A 14 -6.69 6.27 -5.90
C LEU A 14 -7.70 7.38 -6.25
N ASP A 15 -8.93 7.24 -5.76
CA ASP A 15 -10.02 8.21 -5.97
C ASP A 15 -9.73 9.59 -5.35
N GLU A 16 -8.84 9.64 -4.35
CA GLU A 16 -8.43 10.83 -3.63
C GLU A 16 -6.94 10.80 -3.26
N THR A 17 -6.37 11.96 -2.90
CA THR A 17 -5.02 12.04 -2.34
C THR A 17 -4.92 11.17 -1.08
N PRO A 18 -3.79 10.47 -0.83
CA PRO A 18 -3.59 9.75 0.43
C PRO A 18 -3.75 10.62 1.68
N TYR A 19 -3.21 11.84 1.64
CA TYR A 19 -3.18 12.78 2.76
C TYR A 19 -3.41 14.23 2.31
N TYR A 20 -3.88 15.06 3.25
CA TYR A 20 -3.94 16.52 3.15
C TYR A 20 -2.69 17.20 3.77
N GLU A 21 -2.69 18.53 3.92
CA GLU A 21 -1.51 19.36 4.22
C GLU A 21 -0.87 19.15 5.62
N ASP A 22 -1.36 18.22 6.43
CA ASP A 22 -0.94 17.92 7.80
C ASP A 22 -0.83 16.41 8.10
N PHE A 23 -0.77 15.57 7.06
CA PHE A 23 -0.88 14.10 7.18
C PHE A 23 -2.24 13.61 7.70
N ALA A 24 -3.29 14.44 7.70
CA ALA A 24 -4.65 13.93 7.83
C ALA A 24 -4.98 13.02 6.63
N GLY A 25 -5.35 11.77 6.91
CA GLY A 25 -5.75 10.80 5.90
C GLY A 25 -7.09 11.14 5.27
N SER A 26 -7.25 10.81 3.99
CA SER A 26 -8.49 11.07 3.24
C SER A 26 -9.60 10.03 3.46
N ASN A 27 -9.31 8.93 4.17
CA ASN A 27 -10.15 7.73 4.28
C ASN A 27 -10.34 6.99 2.94
N VAL A 28 -9.53 7.31 1.92
CA VAL A 28 -9.51 6.49 0.69
C VAL A 28 -8.93 5.12 1.01
N ILE A 29 -9.59 4.07 0.52
CA ILE A 29 -9.10 2.69 0.64
C ILE A 29 -8.41 2.33 -0.67
N CYS A 30 -7.17 1.88 -0.60
CA CYS A 30 -6.46 1.41 -1.78
C CYS A 30 -7.09 0.12 -2.32
N ALA A 31 -7.75 0.18 -3.48
CA ALA A 31 -8.34 -0.98 -4.15
C ALA A 31 -7.35 -2.13 -4.43
N CYS A 32 -6.05 -1.83 -4.51
CA CYS A 32 -5.00 -2.84 -4.65
C CYS A 32 -4.67 -3.54 -3.33
N CYS A 33 -4.15 -2.80 -2.33
CA CYS A 33 -3.56 -3.40 -1.13
C CYS A 33 -4.43 -3.31 0.13
N GLY A 34 -5.59 -2.65 0.05
CA GLY A 34 -6.57 -2.55 1.13
C GLY A 34 -6.26 -1.51 2.21
N PHE A 35 -5.14 -0.80 2.14
CA PHE A 35 -4.79 0.23 3.13
C PHE A 35 -5.76 1.41 3.07
N GLU A 36 -6.36 1.76 4.21
CA GLU A 36 -7.24 2.90 4.44
C GLU A 36 -6.47 4.05 5.12
N TYR A 37 -6.30 5.16 4.38
CA TYR A 37 -5.54 6.32 4.85
C TYR A 37 -6.29 7.09 5.95
N GLY A 38 -5.66 7.29 7.10
CA GLY A 38 -6.24 7.90 8.30
C GLY A 38 -6.78 6.89 9.31
N VAL A 39 -6.90 5.62 8.93
CA VAL A 39 -7.36 4.52 9.80
C VAL A 39 -6.22 3.54 10.04
N ASP A 40 -5.73 2.88 8.98
CA ASP A 40 -4.67 1.87 9.07
C ASP A 40 -3.30 2.47 9.43
N ASP A 41 -3.16 3.79 9.32
CA ASP A 41 -2.00 4.55 9.78
C ASP A 41 -1.72 4.35 11.28
N TYR A 42 -2.75 4.09 12.08
CA TYR A 42 -2.67 4.05 13.54
C TYR A 42 -3.16 2.73 14.17
N ASP A 43 -3.39 1.70 13.36
CA ASP A 43 -3.97 0.42 13.81
C ASP A 43 -2.92 -0.65 14.19
N ASN A 44 -1.62 -0.36 14.04
CA ASN A 44 -0.59 -1.37 14.33
C ASN A 44 -0.11 -1.31 15.80
N PRO A 45 -0.45 -2.31 16.65
CA PRO A 45 -0.08 -2.29 18.07
C PRO A 45 1.42 -2.43 18.34
N SER A 46 2.22 -2.77 17.31
CA SER A 46 3.68 -2.86 17.43
C SER A 46 4.37 -1.51 17.28
N ILE A 47 3.64 -0.45 16.95
CA ILE A 47 4.15 0.91 16.84
C ILE A 47 3.82 1.69 18.11
N ASN A 48 4.83 2.28 18.75
CA ASN A 48 4.62 3.30 19.77
C ASN A 48 4.40 4.66 19.08
N TYR A 49 3.14 4.97 18.76
CA TYR A 49 2.77 6.20 18.03
C TYR A 49 3.04 7.48 18.83
N GLU A 50 2.96 7.44 20.15
CA GLU A 50 3.24 8.60 21.02
C GLU A 50 4.69 9.09 20.92
N ALA A 51 5.60 8.23 20.45
CA ALA A 51 7.01 8.54 20.27
C ALA A 51 7.36 9.06 18.86
N LEU A 52 6.38 9.19 17.97
CA LEU A 52 6.56 9.55 16.56
C LEU A 52 5.79 10.84 16.24
N ASN A 53 6.30 11.62 15.29
CA ASN A 53 5.45 12.63 14.62
C ASN A 53 4.57 11.97 13.54
N ASP A 54 3.57 12.69 13.03
CA ASP A 54 2.59 12.13 12.09
C ASP A 54 3.25 11.54 10.84
N LYS A 55 4.24 12.23 10.26
CA LYS A 55 4.98 11.73 9.10
C LYS A 55 5.67 10.39 9.41
N GLU A 56 6.34 10.30 10.54
CA GLU A 56 7.03 9.08 10.96
C GLU A 56 6.04 7.94 11.23
N ALA A 57 4.88 8.24 11.82
CA ALA A 57 3.82 7.27 12.07
C ALA A 57 3.31 6.67 10.76
N VAL A 58 2.88 7.52 9.80
CA VAL A 58 2.36 7.05 8.51
C VAL A 58 3.41 6.28 7.72
N GLU A 59 4.66 6.78 7.65
CA GLU A 59 5.75 6.11 6.93
C GLU A 59 6.04 4.72 7.50
N LYS A 60 6.01 4.57 8.83
CA LYS A 60 6.24 3.29 9.50
C LYS A 60 5.09 2.32 9.27
N SER A 61 3.84 2.79 9.35
CA SER A 61 2.65 1.98 9.07
C SER A 61 2.64 1.49 7.62
N HIS A 62 2.97 2.35 6.65
CA HIS A 62 3.12 1.95 5.26
C HIS A 62 4.15 0.83 5.04
N GLN A 63 5.31 0.92 5.71
CA GLN A 63 6.36 -0.09 5.59
C GLN A 63 5.90 -1.44 6.13
N LEU A 64 5.25 -1.46 7.30
CA LEU A 64 4.74 -2.68 7.92
C LEU A 64 3.61 -3.30 7.09
N TRP A 65 2.64 -2.49 6.64
CA TRP A 65 1.56 -2.97 5.78
C TRP A 65 2.10 -3.53 4.47
N ARG A 66 3.01 -2.82 3.80
CA ARG A 66 3.64 -3.28 2.56
C ARG A 66 4.35 -4.62 2.77
N ALA A 67 5.10 -4.77 3.86
CA ALA A 67 5.81 -6.01 4.17
C ALA A 67 4.85 -7.19 4.36
N GLU A 68 3.78 -6.99 5.13
CA GLU A 68 2.77 -8.04 5.37
C GLU A 68 1.95 -8.35 4.11
N TRP A 69 1.58 -7.34 3.33
CA TRP A 69 0.91 -7.52 2.04
C TRP A 69 1.76 -8.34 1.07
N ILE A 70 3.07 -8.04 0.97
CA ILE A 70 4.01 -8.82 0.15
C ILE A 70 4.13 -10.26 0.67
N LYS A 71 4.28 -10.44 1.98
CA LYS A 71 4.36 -11.76 2.63
C LYS A 71 3.11 -12.61 2.39
N ASN A 72 1.94 -11.99 2.31
CA ASN A 72 0.67 -12.65 1.97
C ASN A 72 0.45 -12.84 0.45
N GLY A 73 1.50 -12.62 -0.35
CA GLY A 73 1.49 -12.85 -1.79
C GLY A 73 0.82 -11.74 -2.59
N CYS A 74 0.78 -10.51 -2.08
CA CYS A 74 0.18 -9.36 -2.76
C CYS A 74 -1.31 -9.58 -3.11
N LYS A 75 -2.09 -10.06 -2.13
CA LYS A 75 -3.54 -10.27 -2.29
C LYS A 75 -4.24 -8.97 -2.66
N VAL A 76 -5.06 -8.99 -3.71
CA VAL A 76 -5.79 -7.81 -4.16
C VAL A 76 -7.03 -7.60 -3.30
N PHE A 77 -7.28 -6.37 -2.86
CA PHE A 77 -8.45 -6.00 -2.06
C PHE A 77 -9.73 -5.99 -2.90
N ASP A 78 -9.73 -5.24 -3.99
CA ASP A 78 -10.79 -5.24 -5.00
C ASP A 78 -10.26 -5.78 -6.34
N PRO A 79 -10.53 -7.05 -6.68
CA PRO A 79 -10.04 -7.64 -7.92
C PRO A 79 -10.67 -7.03 -9.18
N THR A 80 -11.75 -6.25 -9.07
CA THR A 80 -12.45 -5.68 -10.24
C THR A 80 -11.66 -4.57 -10.92
N VAL A 81 -10.65 -3.99 -10.24
CA VAL A 81 -9.80 -2.91 -10.78
C VAL A 81 -8.66 -3.42 -11.68
N TYR A 82 -8.53 -4.72 -11.88
CA TYR A 82 -7.52 -5.32 -12.76
C TYR A 82 -8.14 -6.22 -13.82
N SER A 83 -7.38 -6.43 -14.90
CA SER A 83 -7.68 -7.49 -15.87
C SER A 83 -7.49 -8.88 -15.25
N PRO A 84 -8.30 -9.89 -15.60
CA PRO A 84 -8.11 -11.26 -15.10
C PRO A 84 -6.72 -11.87 -15.37
N ILE A 85 -5.97 -11.36 -16.36
CA ILE A 85 -4.59 -11.83 -16.62
C ILE A 85 -3.58 -11.31 -15.59
N ASP A 86 -3.91 -10.22 -14.90
CA ASP A 86 -3.05 -9.58 -13.91
C ASP A 86 -3.28 -10.13 -12.50
N ILE A 87 -4.34 -10.94 -12.30
CA ILE A 87 -4.69 -11.57 -11.03
C ILE A 87 -4.69 -13.09 -11.17
N LYS A 88 -3.99 -13.77 -10.26
CA LYS A 88 -4.01 -15.22 -10.14
C LYS A 88 -4.31 -15.61 -8.70
N ASP A 89 -5.33 -16.44 -8.49
CA ASP A 89 -5.76 -16.88 -7.15
C ASP A 89 -6.01 -15.70 -6.18
N GLY A 90 -6.55 -14.59 -6.70
CA GLY A 90 -6.79 -13.36 -5.93
C GLY A 90 -5.55 -12.54 -5.59
N LYS A 91 -4.39 -12.91 -6.14
CA LYS A 91 -3.09 -12.25 -5.94
C LYS A 91 -2.65 -11.51 -7.19
N LEU A 92 -2.03 -10.35 -7.00
CA LEU A 92 -1.50 -9.58 -8.12
C LEU A 92 -0.24 -10.27 -8.68
N GLU A 93 -0.21 -10.46 -9.99
CA GLU A 93 0.94 -11.08 -10.67
C GLU A 93 2.23 -10.28 -10.43
N LYS A 94 3.35 -10.99 -10.24
CA LYS A 94 4.65 -10.38 -9.87
C LYS A 94 5.07 -9.25 -10.82
N ARG A 95 4.82 -9.40 -12.12
CA ARG A 95 5.11 -8.35 -13.12
C ARG A 95 4.41 -7.04 -12.76
N LYS A 96 3.12 -7.10 -12.40
CA LYS A 96 2.32 -5.93 -12.02
C LYS A 96 2.75 -5.34 -10.69
N VAL A 97 3.09 -6.18 -9.71
CA VAL A 97 3.66 -5.74 -8.44
C VAL A 97 4.93 -4.91 -8.66
N ILE A 98 5.86 -5.39 -9.50
CA ILE A 98 7.09 -4.66 -9.85
C ILE A 98 6.77 -3.34 -10.57
N GLU A 99 5.82 -3.34 -11.51
CA GLU A 99 5.40 -2.12 -12.20
C GLU A 99 4.87 -1.07 -11.22
N GLN A 100 4.03 -1.46 -10.26
CA GLN A 100 3.49 -0.52 -9.28
C GLN A 100 4.55 0.03 -8.34
N PHE A 101 5.48 -0.80 -7.87
CA PHE A 101 6.50 -0.34 -6.94
C PHE A 101 7.45 0.72 -7.51
N LYS A 102 7.61 0.77 -8.84
CA LYS A 102 8.34 1.87 -9.50
C LYS A 102 7.70 3.23 -9.23
N ASN A 103 6.39 3.30 -9.04
CA ASN A 103 5.68 4.55 -8.82
C ASN A 103 5.98 5.18 -7.45
N ILE A 104 6.52 4.39 -6.52
CA ILE A 104 6.94 4.84 -5.19
C ILE A 104 8.45 4.64 -4.96
N ASN A 105 9.23 4.46 -6.04
CA ASN A 105 10.66 4.20 -6.00
C ASN A 105 11.06 3.05 -5.05
N TYR A 106 10.20 2.02 -4.94
CA TYR A 106 10.46 0.84 -4.13
C TYR A 106 10.99 -0.30 -5.01
N ASN A 107 12.00 -1.02 -4.52
CA ASN A 107 12.53 -2.20 -5.20
C ASN A 107 12.00 -3.47 -4.55
N PHE A 108 11.16 -4.20 -5.29
CA PHE A 108 10.55 -5.44 -4.81
C PHE A 108 11.56 -6.51 -4.40
N ASP A 109 12.69 -6.57 -5.11
CA ASP A 109 13.68 -7.60 -4.87
C ASP A 109 14.50 -7.40 -3.60
N ASP A 110 14.41 -6.23 -2.97
CA ASP A 110 15.06 -5.95 -1.70
C ASP A 110 14.26 -6.48 -0.50
N ASN A 111 13.03 -6.97 -0.72
CA ASN A 111 12.22 -7.54 0.36
C ASN A 111 12.72 -8.96 0.76
N PRO A 112 13.17 -9.17 2.02
CA PRO A 112 13.68 -10.45 2.49
C PRO A 112 12.60 -11.54 2.62
N HIS A 113 11.31 -11.18 2.58
CA HIS A 113 10.17 -12.09 2.80
C HIS A 113 9.46 -12.53 1.51
N LYS A 114 10.05 -12.28 0.33
CA LYS A 114 9.46 -12.57 -1.00
C LYS A 114 9.33 -14.06 -1.37
N ARG A 115 9.56 -15.00 -0.45
CA ARG A 115 9.51 -16.45 -0.70
C ARG A 115 8.51 -17.13 0.24
N SER A 116 7.32 -17.41 -0.28
CA SER A 116 6.45 -18.52 0.13
C SER A 116 5.75 -19.09 -1.09
#